data_AF-A0A2I1CE58-F1
#
_entry.id   AF-A0A2I1CE58-F1
#
_cell.length_a   1.000
_cell.length_b   1.000
_cell.length_c   1.000
_cell.angle_alpha   90.00
_cell.angle_beta   90.00
_cell.angle_gamma   90.00
#
_symmetry.space_group_name_H-M   'P 1'
#
loop_
_entity.id
_entity.type
_entity.pdbx_description
1 polymer ?
#
loop_
_entity_poly.entity_id
_entity_poly.type
_entity_poly.pdbx_seq_one_letter_code
_entity_poly.pdbx_strand_id
1 'polypeptide(L)'
;MEKGLRTQPDLLSDAPEKLVVALQGLEELFAADRFLLRKITDHLVKEMEKGLEPCRPAWKRFLEAWRNDVPMNVSWVMGYPTGKEQGKFLILDMGGTNLRVSQAELFGSDRDMESIQEKYSIPQSIKQGTADDLWDFVADCVQKFLQSRLREGESSKVLPLAFTFSYPVIQSSIKVGVLQRWTKDFCVSGVEGHDVVFQLEAAFERKQIPVRVVALINDTVGTLFAAAYGDREVKIGSIASTGCNAAYMEEICAIPKIQDCGLPSDALVAINTEYGAFDNSCRILPRTRFDDEIDRTSAHPGQQLYEKMVSGPYLGELLRLVMLELHEAKLLFVGQDVSCLRQPNALDASLFPTLEEDVGECMENARKCLWEKTGLDPAPHELKACRYLAELVGTRTARLYACGIAAICKKRNIERCHVGVDGSIFSHYQNYRKRAAQALGDIFAWPGDLDDPIVFGFYKDGSGVGAAVIAALAVERSDGTVLSRTE
;
A
#
# COMPACT_ATOMS: atom_id res chain seq x y z
N MET A 1 33.83 4.42 2.98
CA MET A 1 33.23 5.55 3.74
C MET A 1 32.20 6.19 2.83
N GLU A 2 30.94 5.77 2.96
CA GLU A 2 29.86 6.04 1.99
C GLU A 2 29.29 7.45 2.13
N LYS A 3 29.18 8.13 0.99
CA LYS A 3 28.38 9.35 0.78
C LYS A 3 26.89 9.01 0.67
N GLY A 4 26.32 8.35 1.67
CA GLY A 4 24.87 8.39 1.85
C GLY A 4 24.56 9.72 2.54
N LEU A 5 23.64 10.53 1.98
CA LEU A 5 23.12 11.81 2.51
C LEU A 5 23.38 12.00 4.01
N ARG A 6 24.61 12.37 4.39
CA ARG A 6 24.92 12.85 5.71
C ARG A 6 24.28 14.22 5.71
N THR A 7 23.34 14.41 6.62
CA THR A 7 22.84 15.71 7.03
C THR A 7 23.95 16.74 6.90
N GLN A 8 23.71 17.78 6.11
CA GLN A 8 24.72 18.78 5.80
C GLN A 8 25.44 19.14 7.11
N PRO A 9 26.77 18.94 7.23
CA PRO A 9 27.49 19.13 8.49
C PRO A 9 27.22 20.50 9.13
N ASP A 10 26.86 21.47 8.30
CA ASP A 10 26.62 22.86 8.67
C ASP A 10 25.14 23.17 9.02
N LEU A 11 24.19 22.25 8.79
CA LEU A 11 22.75 22.51 9.00
C LEU A 11 22.43 22.83 10.47
N LEU A 12 23.14 22.23 11.42
CA LEU A 12 22.91 22.44 12.85
C LEU A 12 24.00 23.32 13.49
N SER A 13 24.78 24.05 12.68
CA SER A 13 25.94 24.83 13.17
C SER A 13 25.57 25.96 14.14
N ASP A 14 24.36 26.50 14.03
CA ASP A 14 23.81 27.56 14.87
C ASP A 14 22.87 27.04 15.98
N ALA A 15 22.71 25.73 16.11
CA ALA A 15 21.85 25.12 17.12
C ALA A 15 22.56 24.98 18.49
N PRO A 16 21.83 25.12 19.62
CA PRO A 16 22.39 24.88 20.94
C PRO A 16 22.98 23.46 21.09
N GLU A 17 24.14 23.34 21.74
CA GLU A 17 24.85 22.05 21.89
C GLU A 17 23.97 20.93 22.45
N LYS A 18 23.13 21.23 23.44
CA LYS A 18 22.20 20.24 24.03
C LYS A 18 21.18 19.71 23.02
N LEU A 19 20.70 20.56 22.11
CA LEU A 19 19.80 20.15 21.05
C LEU A 19 20.53 19.27 20.04
N VAL A 20 21.76 19.66 19.64
CA VAL A 20 22.58 18.85 18.72
C VAL A 20 22.85 17.46 19.27
N VAL A 21 23.23 17.33 20.55
CA VAL A 21 23.46 16.03 21.19
C VAL A 21 22.18 15.17 21.22
N ALA A 22 21.03 15.78 21.50
CA ALA A 22 19.75 15.07 21.48
C ALA A 22 19.38 14.57 20.07
N LEU A 23 19.60 15.41 19.05
CA LEU A 23 19.38 15.07 17.64
C LEU A 23 20.31 13.94 17.17
N GLN A 24 21.58 13.93 17.58
CA GLN A 24 22.52 12.84 17.31
C GLN A 24 22.08 11.52 17.95
N GLY A 25 21.58 11.57 19.19
CA GLY A 25 21.00 10.38 19.83
C GLY A 25 19.77 9.83 19.07
N LEU A 26 18.96 10.71 18.48
CA LEU A 26 17.85 10.32 17.61
C LEU A 26 18.32 9.76 16.26
N GLU A 27 19.40 10.29 15.68
CA GLU A 27 20.02 9.75 14.47
C GLU A 27 20.47 8.29 14.68
N GLU A 28 21.16 8.01 15.78
CA GLU A 28 21.55 6.64 16.15
C GLU A 28 20.34 5.74 16.40
N LEU A 29 19.32 6.25 17.09
CA LEU A 29 18.09 5.51 17.39
C LEU A 29 17.29 5.14 16.13
N PHE A 30 17.27 6.02 15.14
CA PHE A 30 16.54 5.82 13.87
C PHE A 30 17.41 5.20 12.76
N ALA A 31 18.68 4.92 13.04
CA ALA A 31 19.60 4.35 12.06
C ALA A 31 19.13 2.97 11.57
N ALA A 32 18.93 2.86 10.26
CA ALA A 32 18.63 1.60 9.58
C ALA A 32 19.81 1.21 8.67
N ASP A 33 20.92 0.77 9.25
CA ASP A 33 22.13 0.46 8.49
C ASP A 33 21.96 -0.74 7.53
N ARG A 34 22.90 -0.91 6.59
CA ARG A 34 22.87 -1.99 5.60
C ARG A 34 22.80 -3.40 6.19
N PHE A 35 23.38 -3.62 7.38
CA PHE A 35 23.37 -4.93 8.01
C PHE A 35 21.98 -5.25 8.57
N LEU A 36 21.39 -4.28 9.27
CA LEU A 36 20.02 -4.37 9.76
C LEU A 36 19.03 -4.55 8.60
N LEU A 37 19.14 -3.76 7.53
CA LEU A 37 18.26 -3.90 6.36
C LEU A 37 18.32 -5.31 5.77
N ARG A 38 19.52 -5.87 5.54
CA ARG A 38 19.68 -7.25 5.06
C ARG A 38 19.03 -8.26 5.99
N LYS A 39 19.22 -8.11 7.31
CA LYS A 39 18.66 -9.00 8.32
C LYS A 39 17.13 -8.95 8.33
N ILE A 40 16.54 -7.77 8.20
CA ILE A 40 15.09 -7.57 8.07
C ILE A 40 14.58 -8.21 6.78
N THR A 41 15.24 -7.93 5.64
CA THR A 41 14.88 -8.51 4.33
C THR A 41 14.90 -10.04 4.38
N ASP A 42 15.97 -10.65 4.92
CA ASP A 42 16.09 -12.11 4.99
C ASP A 42 15.06 -12.73 5.95
N HIS A 43 14.64 -12.00 7.00
CA HIS A 43 13.55 -12.46 7.87
C HIS A 43 12.20 -12.38 7.14
N LEU A 44 11.95 -11.30 6.40
CA LEU A 44 10.74 -11.12 5.63
C LEU A 44 10.59 -12.17 4.52
N VAL A 45 11.67 -12.55 3.84
CA VAL A 45 11.67 -13.69 2.88
C VAL A 45 11.14 -14.95 3.55
N LYS A 46 11.62 -15.28 4.75
CA LYS A 46 11.19 -16.48 5.50
C LYS A 46 9.73 -16.39 5.91
N GLU A 47 9.25 -15.22 6.33
CA GLU A 47 7.83 -15.04 6.68
C GLU A 47 6.91 -15.11 5.45
N MET A 48 7.37 -14.63 4.29
CA MET A 48 6.68 -14.80 3.00
C MET A 48 6.61 -16.28 2.59
N GLU A 49 7.70 -17.04 2.70
CA GLU A 49 7.69 -18.50 2.45
C GLU A 49 6.71 -19.21 3.38
N LYS A 50 6.75 -18.91 4.68
CA LYS A 50 5.78 -19.45 5.66
C LYS A 50 4.33 -19.09 5.35
N GLY A 51 4.08 -17.90 4.79
CA GLY A 51 2.74 -17.48 4.37
C GLY A 51 2.18 -18.29 3.19
N LEU A 52 3.05 -18.93 2.40
CA LEU A 52 2.66 -19.80 1.28
C LEU A 52 2.45 -21.27 1.69
N GLU A 53 2.88 -21.65 2.89
CA GLU A 53 2.64 -22.99 3.45
C GLU A 53 1.14 -23.24 3.70
N PRO A 54 0.68 -24.51 3.66
CA PRO A 54 -0.72 -24.83 3.92
C PRO A 54 -1.13 -24.39 5.32
N CYS A 55 -2.33 -23.81 5.43
CA CYS A 55 -2.91 -23.56 6.74
C CYS A 55 -3.04 -24.89 7.50
N ARG A 56 -2.35 -24.99 8.64
CA ARG A 56 -2.49 -26.12 9.56
C ARG A 56 -3.97 -26.26 10.00
N PRO A 57 -4.44 -27.46 10.37
CA PRO A 57 -5.85 -27.73 10.63
C PRO A 57 -6.49 -26.68 11.54
N ALA A 58 -7.78 -26.38 11.32
CA ALA A 58 -8.53 -25.30 11.98
C ALA A 58 -8.37 -25.23 13.52
N TRP A 59 -8.17 -26.36 14.20
CA TRP A 59 -7.96 -26.42 15.65
C TRP A 59 -6.59 -25.87 16.11
N LYS A 60 -5.56 -25.85 15.25
CA LYS A 60 -4.29 -25.15 15.49
C LYS A 60 -4.34 -23.67 15.15
N ARG A 61 -5.30 -23.24 14.34
CA ARG A 61 -5.45 -21.87 13.85
C ARG A 61 -5.67 -20.86 14.99
N PHE A 62 -6.37 -21.25 16.06
CA PHE A 62 -6.54 -20.42 17.27
C PHE A 62 -5.29 -20.35 18.17
N LEU A 63 -4.41 -21.36 18.13
CA LEU A 63 -3.16 -21.38 18.91
C LEU A 63 -1.99 -20.73 18.16
N GLU A 64 -2.06 -20.66 16.82
CA GLU A 64 -0.95 -20.23 15.95
C GLU A 64 -1.27 -18.95 15.13
N ALA A 65 -2.39 -18.26 15.36
CA ALA A 65 -2.72 -16.96 14.75
C ALA A 65 -1.63 -15.88 14.97
N TRP A 66 -0.71 -16.12 15.89
CA TRP A 66 0.45 -15.28 16.22
C TRP A 66 1.78 -15.75 15.58
N ARG A 67 1.76 -16.71 14.63
CA ARG A 67 2.99 -17.32 14.07
C ARG A 67 3.29 -17.03 12.60
N ASN A 68 2.31 -16.63 11.80
CA ASN A 68 2.52 -16.21 10.41
C ASN A 68 2.13 -14.74 10.28
N ASP A 69 3.14 -13.88 10.29
CA ASP A 69 2.93 -12.44 10.27
C ASP A 69 2.60 -11.93 8.84
N VAL A 70 2.88 -12.73 7.79
CA VAL A 70 2.63 -12.34 6.38
C VAL A 70 1.64 -13.31 5.70
N PRO A 71 0.41 -12.86 5.34
CA PRO A 71 -0.64 -13.73 4.81
C PRO A 71 -0.38 -14.38 3.44
N MET A 72 0.26 -13.66 2.51
CA MET A 72 0.56 -14.13 1.14
C MET A 72 -0.68 -14.63 0.38
N ASN A 73 -1.76 -13.85 0.36
CA ASN A 73 -3.05 -14.23 -0.23
C ASN A 73 -2.95 -14.52 -1.73
N VAL A 74 -3.48 -15.67 -2.15
CA VAL A 74 -3.57 -16.06 -3.57
C VAL A 74 -4.78 -15.34 -4.17
N SER A 75 -4.55 -14.47 -5.16
CA SER A 75 -5.62 -13.66 -5.76
C SER A 75 -6.38 -14.37 -6.89
N TRP A 76 -5.85 -15.50 -7.39
CA TRP A 76 -6.36 -16.22 -8.56
C TRP A 76 -6.31 -15.44 -9.88
N VAL A 77 -5.60 -14.31 -9.91
CA VAL A 77 -5.25 -13.63 -11.14
C VAL A 77 -4.04 -14.33 -11.76
N MET A 78 -4.29 -15.09 -12.81
CA MET A 78 -3.23 -15.89 -13.46
C MET A 78 -2.52 -15.08 -14.55
N GLY A 79 -1.22 -15.32 -14.76
CA GLY A 79 -0.40 -14.74 -15.84
C GLY A 79 -0.26 -13.22 -15.83
N TYR A 80 0.71 -12.70 -16.59
CA TYR A 80 0.86 -11.27 -16.83
C TYR A 80 -0.10 -10.78 -17.93
N PRO A 81 -0.46 -9.49 -17.95
CA PRO A 81 -1.13 -8.91 -19.10
C PRO A 81 -0.22 -8.88 -20.33
N THR A 82 -0.84 -8.88 -21.50
CA THR A 82 -0.17 -8.93 -22.80
C THR A 82 -0.11 -7.57 -23.50
N GLY A 83 -0.91 -6.60 -23.07
CA GLY A 83 -1.11 -5.30 -23.75
C GLY A 83 -2.08 -5.40 -24.94
N LYS A 84 -2.73 -6.56 -25.10
CA LYS A 84 -3.66 -6.85 -26.21
C LYS A 84 -5.09 -7.10 -25.73
N GLU A 85 -5.31 -7.01 -24.42
CA GLU A 85 -6.60 -7.14 -23.78
C GLU A 85 -7.59 -6.13 -24.38
N GLN A 86 -8.82 -6.58 -24.60
CA GLN A 86 -9.88 -5.81 -25.22
C GLN A 86 -11.19 -5.99 -24.47
N GLY A 87 -12.05 -4.98 -24.55
CA GLY A 87 -13.41 -5.05 -24.05
C GLY A 87 -13.80 -3.89 -23.15
N LYS A 88 -15.09 -3.83 -22.85
CA LYS A 88 -15.71 -2.80 -22.04
C LYS A 88 -16.10 -3.41 -20.70
N PHE A 89 -15.56 -2.86 -19.62
CA PHE A 89 -15.69 -3.37 -18.27
C PHE A 89 -16.17 -2.28 -17.31
N LEU A 90 -17.04 -2.66 -16.38
CA LEU A 90 -17.32 -1.84 -15.21
C LEU A 90 -16.27 -2.12 -14.14
N ILE A 91 -15.90 -1.08 -13.42
CA ILE A 91 -15.01 -1.16 -12.28
C ILE A 91 -15.74 -0.57 -11.09
N LEU A 92 -15.77 -1.31 -10.00
CA LEU A 92 -16.25 -0.87 -8.72
C LEU A 92 -15.06 -0.82 -7.76
N ASP A 93 -14.68 0.36 -7.29
CA ASP A 93 -13.62 0.53 -6.31
C ASP A 93 -14.20 1.07 -5.01
N MET A 94 -14.20 0.21 -3.98
CA MET A 94 -14.74 0.53 -2.67
C MET A 94 -13.61 0.84 -1.69
N GLY A 95 -13.30 2.14 -1.59
CA GLY A 95 -12.38 2.67 -0.58
C GLY A 95 -13.02 2.90 0.79
N GLY A 96 -12.24 3.44 1.72
CA GLY A 96 -12.72 3.78 3.07
C GLY A 96 -13.72 4.94 3.09
N THR A 97 -13.52 5.96 2.25
CA THR A 97 -14.34 7.19 2.28
C THR A 97 -15.34 7.27 1.14
N ASN A 98 -14.97 6.76 -0.03
CA ASN A 98 -15.74 6.93 -1.25
C ASN A 98 -15.79 5.62 -2.02
N LEU A 99 -16.94 5.39 -2.65
CA LEU A 99 -17.14 4.40 -3.69
C LEU A 99 -16.89 5.07 -5.04
N ARG A 100 -16.14 4.42 -5.91
CA ARG A 100 -15.96 4.87 -7.29
C ARG A 100 -16.55 3.82 -8.21
N VAL A 101 -17.41 4.26 -9.12
CA VAL A 101 -17.90 3.43 -10.23
C VAL A 101 -17.29 3.98 -11.50
N SER A 102 -16.70 3.11 -12.30
CA SER A 102 -16.06 3.51 -13.56
C SER A 102 -16.41 2.55 -14.67
N GLN A 103 -16.35 3.04 -15.89
CA GLN A 103 -16.39 2.23 -17.10
C GLN A 103 -15.06 2.42 -17.79
N ALA A 104 -14.37 1.31 -18.06
CA ALA A 104 -13.13 1.29 -18.82
C ALA A 104 -13.32 0.51 -20.12
N GLU A 105 -12.79 1.04 -21.21
CA GLU A 105 -12.71 0.35 -22.49
C GLU A 105 -11.25 0.12 -22.88
N LEU A 106 -10.90 -1.16 -23.04
CA LEU A 106 -9.60 -1.61 -23.53
C LEU A 106 -9.71 -1.84 -25.03
N PHE A 107 -8.84 -1.18 -25.80
CA PHE A 107 -8.86 -1.26 -27.28
C PHE A 107 -7.85 -2.26 -27.86
N GLY A 108 -6.91 -2.74 -27.05
CA GLY A 108 -5.76 -3.54 -27.49
C GLY A 108 -4.81 -2.73 -28.39
N SER A 109 -3.50 -2.92 -28.25
CA SER A 109 -2.42 -1.98 -28.66
C SER A 109 -2.23 -0.86 -27.63
N ASP A 110 -1.02 -0.31 -27.54
CA ASP A 110 -0.56 0.71 -26.56
C ASP A 110 -1.34 2.06 -26.59
N ARG A 111 -2.57 2.05 -27.09
CA ARG A 111 -3.53 3.15 -27.00
C ARG A 111 -4.02 3.29 -25.56
N ASP A 112 -4.23 4.54 -25.19
CA ASP A 112 -4.82 4.92 -23.92
C ASP A 112 -6.18 4.25 -23.73
N MET A 113 -6.41 3.74 -22.53
CA MET A 113 -7.73 3.29 -22.06
C MET A 113 -8.64 4.51 -21.94
N GLU A 114 -9.88 4.41 -22.43
CA GLU A 114 -10.90 5.39 -22.10
C GLU A 114 -11.57 4.99 -20.79
N SER A 115 -11.52 5.87 -19.78
CA SER A 115 -12.26 5.69 -18.53
C SER A 115 -13.16 6.87 -18.21
N ILE A 116 -14.40 6.56 -17.86
CA ILE A 116 -15.33 7.51 -17.26
C ILE A 116 -15.58 7.05 -15.83
N GLN A 117 -15.52 7.95 -14.86
CA GLN A 117 -15.67 7.64 -13.44
C GLN A 117 -16.66 8.58 -12.75
N GLU A 118 -17.44 8.04 -11.82
CA GLU A 118 -18.23 8.79 -10.85
C GLU A 118 -17.86 8.36 -9.43
N LYS A 119 -17.89 9.33 -8.51
CA LYS A 119 -17.49 9.15 -7.11
C LYS A 119 -18.69 9.42 -6.21
N TYR A 120 -18.95 8.50 -5.31
CA TYR A 120 -20.04 8.55 -4.35
C TYR A 120 -19.47 8.50 -2.94
N SER A 121 -19.84 9.48 -2.10
CA SER A 121 -19.45 9.47 -0.69
C SER A 121 -20.22 8.39 0.05
N ILE A 122 -19.53 7.58 0.87
CA ILE A 122 -20.15 6.51 1.65
C ILE A 122 -20.58 7.08 3.01
N PRO A 123 -21.88 7.19 3.32
CA PRO A 123 -22.35 7.74 4.59
C PRO A 123 -21.93 6.88 5.78
N GLN A 124 -21.72 7.50 6.95
CA GLN A 124 -21.33 6.78 8.17
C GLN A 124 -22.37 5.74 8.60
N SER A 125 -23.66 6.03 8.36
CA SER A 125 -24.75 5.09 8.62
C SER A 125 -24.63 3.80 7.80
N ILE A 126 -24.05 3.87 6.59
CA ILE A 126 -23.80 2.69 5.75
C ILE A 126 -22.60 1.91 6.28
N LYS A 127 -21.53 2.59 6.72
CA LYS A 127 -20.31 1.94 7.26
C LYS A 127 -20.55 1.20 8.57
N GLN A 128 -21.62 1.52 9.29
CA GLN A 128 -21.99 0.92 10.58
C GLN A 128 -23.33 0.17 10.51
N GLY A 129 -23.87 -0.02 9.31
CA GLY A 129 -25.18 -0.65 9.09
C GLY A 129 -25.11 -2.17 9.00
N THR A 130 -26.05 -2.71 8.23
CA THR A 130 -26.14 -4.12 7.89
C THR A 130 -25.57 -4.41 6.50
N ALA A 131 -25.31 -5.70 6.21
CA ALA A 131 -24.89 -6.13 4.88
C ALA A 131 -25.86 -5.64 3.79
N ASP A 132 -27.17 -5.69 4.02
CA ASP A 132 -28.16 -5.20 3.07
C ASP A 132 -28.06 -3.68 2.87
N ASP A 133 -27.88 -2.89 3.93
CA ASP A 133 -27.69 -1.43 3.82
C ASP A 133 -26.48 -1.09 2.93
N LEU A 134 -25.36 -1.81 3.12
CA LEU A 134 -24.14 -1.62 2.35
C LEU A 134 -24.34 -2.01 0.88
N TRP A 135 -24.79 -3.24 0.62
CA TRP A 135 -24.84 -3.77 -0.73
C TRP A 135 -25.96 -3.13 -1.56
N ASP A 136 -27.08 -2.73 -0.94
CA ASP A 136 -28.12 -1.96 -1.62
C ASP A 136 -27.62 -0.55 -1.98
N PHE A 137 -26.87 0.12 -1.09
CA PHE A 137 -26.25 1.41 -1.39
C PHE A 137 -25.27 1.31 -2.57
N VAL A 138 -24.39 0.30 -2.56
CA VAL A 138 -23.43 0.04 -3.64
C VAL A 138 -24.17 -0.22 -4.96
N ALA A 139 -25.20 -1.05 -4.93
CA ALA A 139 -26.02 -1.36 -6.09
C ALA A 139 -26.75 -0.12 -6.64
N ASP A 140 -27.27 0.75 -5.78
CA ASP A 140 -27.89 2.02 -6.19
C ASP A 140 -26.89 2.97 -6.86
N CYS A 141 -25.65 3.02 -6.38
CA CYS A 141 -24.58 3.79 -7.03
C CYS A 141 -24.26 3.25 -8.44
N VAL A 142 -24.15 1.94 -8.60
CA VAL A 142 -23.94 1.31 -9.91
C VAL A 142 -25.13 1.58 -10.83
N GLN A 143 -26.36 1.45 -10.34
CA GLN A 143 -27.56 1.75 -11.14
C GLN A 143 -27.60 3.21 -11.61
N LYS A 144 -27.31 4.17 -10.72
CA LYS A 144 -27.23 5.59 -11.06
C LYS A 144 -26.19 5.87 -12.13
N PHE A 145 -24.99 5.27 -12.00
CA PHE A 145 -23.94 5.38 -13.01
C PHE A 145 -24.39 4.84 -14.37
N LEU A 146 -25.06 3.67 -14.40
CA LEU A 146 -25.56 3.09 -15.64
C LEU A 146 -26.66 3.97 -16.28
N GLN A 147 -27.57 4.52 -15.49
CA GLN A 147 -28.62 5.43 -15.99
C GLN A 147 -28.06 6.74 -16.56
N SER A 148 -26.94 7.25 -16.03
CA SER A 148 -26.32 8.49 -16.53
C SER A 148 -25.49 8.30 -17.80
N ARG A 149 -25.20 7.04 -18.20
CA ARG A 149 -24.24 6.72 -19.27
C ARG A 149 -24.76 5.80 -20.36
N LEU A 150 -25.65 4.86 -20.06
CA LEU A 150 -26.23 3.99 -21.08
C LEU A 150 -27.22 4.80 -21.92
N ARG A 151 -27.00 4.82 -23.24
CA ARG A 151 -27.99 5.34 -24.19
C ARG A 151 -29.21 4.43 -24.19
N GLU A 152 -30.41 4.99 -24.39
CA GLU A 152 -31.63 4.20 -24.58
C GLU A 152 -31.39 3.16 -25.69
N GLY A 153 -31.42 1.86 -25.34
CA GLY A 153 -31.22 0.74 -26.27
C GLY A 153 -30.00 -0.16 -26.00
N GLU A 154 -29.05 0.21 -25.14
CA GLU A 154 -27.91 -0.66 -24.73
C GLU A 154 -28.25 -1.63 -23.58
N SER A 155 -29.49 -1.62 -23.09
CA SER A 155 -29.94 -2.21 -21.81
C SER A 155 -30.05 -3.74 -21.73
N SER A 156 -29.73 -4.48 -22.80
CA SER A 156 -29.97 -5.93 -22.85
C SER A 156 -28.74 -6.81 -22.59
N LYS A 157 -27.52 -6.25 -22.51
CA LYS A 157 -26.30 -7.04 -22.30
C LYS A 157 -25.82 -6.92 -20.86
N VAL A 158 -25.61 -8.06 -20.20
CA VAL A 158 -25.00 -8.11 -18.86
C VAL A 158 -23.56 -7.60 -18.95
N LEU A 159 -23.25 -6.56 -18.18
CA LEU A 159 -21.94 -5.92 -18.18
C LEU A 159 -20.99 -6.62 -17.18
N PRO A 160 -19.77 -7.00 -17.59
CA PRO A 160 -18.78 -7.56 -16.68
C PRO A 160 -18.23 -6.48 -15.75
N LEU A 161 -18.24 -6.77 -14.45
CA LEU A 161 -17.74 -5.87 -13.40
C LEU A 161 -16.55 -6.49 -12.67
N ALA A 162 -15.47 -5.73 -12.57
CA ALA A 162 -14.39 -6.00 -11.63
C ALA A 162 -14.61 -5.21 -10.34
N PHE A 163 -14.57 -5.90 -9.21
CA PHE A 163 -14.77 -5.33 -7.90
C PHE A 163 -13.42 -5.22 -7.18
N THR A 164 -12.86 -4.02 -7.11
CA THR A 164 -11.71 -3.70 -6.27
C THR A 164 -12.18 -3.49 -4.83
N PHE A 165 -11.80 -4.43 -3.97
CA PHE A 165 -12.21 -4.48 -2.57
C PHE A 165 -10.97 -4.56 -1.67
N SER A 166 -10.47 -3.40 -1.25
CA SER A 166 -9.24 -3.24 -0.45
C SER A 166 -9.45 -3.55 1.03
N TYR A 167 -9.93 -4.76 1.32
CA TYR A 167 -10.05 -5.33 2.67
C TYR A 167 -9.52 -6.77 2.67
N PRO A 168 -9.07 -7.30 3.83
CA PRO A 168 -8.52 -8.65 3.90
C PRO A 168 -9.57 -9.71 3.53
N VAL A 169 -9.37 -10.40 2.40
CA VAL A 169 -10.26 -11.47 1.92
C VAL A 169 -9.51 -12.79 1.77
N ILE A 170 -10.22 -13.90 1.95
CA ILE A 170 -9.78 -15.23 1.52
C ILE A 170 -10.50 -15.56 0.22
N GLN A 171 -9.73 -15.83 -0.83
CA GLN A 171 -10.26 -16.16 -2.14
C GLN A 171 -10.02 -17.65 -2.44
N SER A 172 -11.07 -18.38 -2.81
CA SER A 172 -10.96 -19.73 -3.39
C SER A 172 -10.97 -19.70 -4.93
N SER A 173 -11.36 -18.57 -5.51
CA SER A 173 -11.29 -18.26 -6.94
C SER A 173 -11.31 -16.74 -7.12
N ILE A 174 -11.07 -16.26 -8.35
CA ILE A 174 -11.12 -14.83 -8.64
C ILE A 174 -12.53 -14.22 -8.44
N LYS A 175 -13.59 -15.03 -8.37
CA LYS A 175 -14.99 -14.59 -8.21
C LYS A 175 -15.55 -14.81 -6.81
N VAL A 176 -14.72 -15.21 -5.85
CA VAL A 176 -15.12 -15.48 -4.47
C VAL A 176 -14.19 -14.73 -3.55
N GLY A 177 -14.74 -14.05 -2.54
CA GLY A 177 -13.94 -13.43 -1.49
C GLY A 177 -14.67 -13.38 -0.17
N VAL A 178 -14.22 -14.21 0.76
CA VAL A 178 -14.73 -14.21 2.12
C VAL A 178 -14.00 -13.13 2.91
N LEU A 179 -14.72 -12.09 3.35
CA LEU A 179 -14.14 -11.04 4.19
C LEU A 179 -13.65 -11.65 5.50
N GLN A 180 -12.38 -11.46 5.84
CA GLN A 180 -11.84 -11.95 7.11
C GLN A 180 -12.27 -11.06 8.28
N ARG A 181 -12.09 -9.76 8.11
CA ARG A 181 -12.40 -8.72 9.08
C ARG A 181 -12.46 -7.37 8.40
N TRP A 182 -13.26 -6.46 8.92
CA TRP A 182 -13.20 -5.08 8.54
C TRP A 182 -11.91 -4.43 9.02
N THR A 183 -11.48 -3.44 8.26
CA THR A 183 -10.39 -2.51 8.61
C THR A 183 -10.87 -1.10 8.31
N LYS A 184 -10.05 -0.09 8.63
CA LYS A 184 -10.41 1.33 8.45
C LYS A 184 -11.59 1.69 9.37
N ASP A 185 -12.61 2.37 8.84
CA ASP A 185 -13.78 2.88 9.56
C ASP A 185 -15.07 2.08 9.30
N PHE A 186 -14.95 0.90 8.68
CA PHE A 186 -16.08 -0.02 8.44
C PHE A 186 -16.32 -0.94 9.65
N CYS A 187 -17.59 -1.15 9.97
CA CYS A 187 -18.09 -2.09 10.97
C CYS A 187 -19.50 -2.55 10.56
N VAL A 188 -19.61 -3.13 9.36
CA VAL A 188 -20.90 -3.56 8.80
C VAL A 188 -21.21 -4.96 9.27
N SER A 189 -22.36 -5.11 9.93
CA SER A 189 -22.82 -6.39 10.45
C SER A 189 -23.24 -7.35 9.33
N GLY A 190 -22.87 -8.62 9.46
CA GLY A 190 -23.26 -9.68 8.50
C GLY A 190 -22.40 -9.79 7.23
N VAL A 191 -21.23 -9.12 7.17
CA VAL A 191 -20.30 -9.22 6.02
C VAL A 191 -19.04 -10.03 6.37
N GLU A 192 -18.47 -9.86 7.57
CA GLU A 192 -17.33 -10.67 8.01
C GLU A 192 -17.69 -12.17 8.01
N GLY A 193 -16.79 -13.01 7.50
CA GLY A 193 -17.00 -14.44 7.34
C GLY A 193 -17.89 -14.84 6.16
N HIS A 194 -18.39 -13.88 5.37
CA HIS A 194 -19.26 -14.13 4.22
C HIS A 194 -18.61 -13.72 2.90
N ASP A 195 -19.06 -14.33 1.80
CA ASP A 195 -18.60 -14.02 0.45
C ASP A 195 -19.23 -12.70 -0.04
N VAL A 196 -18.39 -11.67 -0.19
CA VAL A 196 -18.82 -10.33 -0.57
C VAL A 196 -19.29 -10.25 -2.02
N VAL A 197 -18.79 -11.14 -2.89
CA VAL A 197 -19.24 -11.19 -4.29
C VAL A 197 -20.67 -11.71 -4.35
N PHE A 198 -20.94 -12.81 -3.65
CA PHE A 198 -22.28 -13.37 -3.55
C PHE A 198 -23.29 -12.36 -3.00
N GLN A 199 -22.95 -11.66 -1.93
CA GLN A 199 -23.84 -10.65 -1.34
C GLN A 199 -24.10 -9.46 -2.28
N LEU A 200 -23.07 -8.98 -2.99
CA LEU A 200 -23.22 -7.90 -3.96
C LEU A 200 -24.05 -8.32 -5.18
N GLU A 201 -23.81 -9.52 -5.72
CA GLU A 201 -24.61 -10.04 -6.85
C GLU A 201 -26.08 -10.23 -6.45
N ALA A 202 -26.37 -10.68 -5.22
CA ALA A 202 -27.73 -10.75 -4.72
C ALA A 202 -28.41 -9.36 -4.69
N ALA A 203 -27.68 -8.30 -4.34
CA ALA A 203 -28.22 -6.92 -4.38
C ALA A 203 -28.47 -6.46 -5.84
N PHE A 204 -27.59 -6.79 -6.77
CA PHE A 204 -27.81 -6.52 -8.20
C PHE A 204 -29.05 -7.25 -8.74
N GLU A 205 -29.23 -8.53 -8.39
CA GLU A 205 -30.39 -9.32 -8.79
C GLU A 205 -31.69 -8.74 -8.24
N ARG A 206 -31.75 -8.41 -6.95
CA ARG A 206 -32.94 -7.78 -6.32
C ARG A 206 -33.36 -6.49 -7.02
N LYS A 207 -32.39 -5.71 -7.49
CA LYS A 207 -32.61 -4.41 -8.17
C LYS A 207 -32.64 -4.52 -9.70
N GLN A 208 -32.56 -5.74 -10.26
CA GLN A 208 -32.57 -6.02 -11.69
C GLN A 208 -31.48 -5.25 -12.48
N ILE A 209 -30.30 -5.11 -11.89
CA ILE A 209 -29.16 -4.42 -12.51
C ILE A 209 -28.42 -5.41 -13.42
N PRO A 210 -28.24 -5.13 -14.73
CA PRO A 210 -27.67 -6.09 -15.69
C PRO A 210 -26.14 -6.14 -15.58
N VAL A 211 -25.62 -6.53 -14.43
CA VAL A 211 -24.20 -6.54 -14.10
C VAL A 211 -23.84 -7.88 -13.46
N ARG A 212 -22.63 -8.39 -13.78
CA ARG A 212 -22.09 -9.61 -13.18
C ARG A 212 -20.66 -9.39 -12.73
N VAL A 213 -20.31 -9.84 -11.54
CA VAL A 213 -18.95 -9.75 -11.03
C VAL A 213 -18.09 -10.82 -11.70
N VAL A 214 -17.06 -10.40 -12.43
CA VAL A 214 -16.12 -11.30 -13.11
C VAL A 214 -14.80 -11.47 -12.37
N ALA A 215 -14.46 -10.53 -11.50
CA ALA A 215 -13.27 -10.56 -10.67
C ALA A 215 -13.44 -9.74 -9.39
N LEU A 216 -12.96 -10.26 -8.27
CA LEU A 216 -12.73 -9.56 -7.01
C LEU A 216 -11.21 -9.37 -6.84
N ILE A 217 -10.80 -8.14 -6.60
CA ILE A 217 -9.40 -7.70 -6.74
C ILE A 217 -8.98 -6.90 -5.51
N ASN A 218 -7.75 -7.12 -5.05
CA ASN A 218 -7.08 -6.21 -4.14
C ASN A 218 -6.39 -5.09 -4.93
N ASP A 219 -6.46 -3.85 -4.44
CA ASP A 219 -5.84 -2.67 -5.08
C ASP A 219 -4.38 -2.87 -5.49
N THR A 220 -3.59 -3.56 -4.67
CA THR A 220 -2.16 -3.77 -4.89
C THR A 220 -1.91 -4.73 -6.06
N VAL A 221 -2.77 -5.75 -6.22
CA VAL A 221 -2.80 -6.60 -7.42
C VAL A 221 -3.24 -5.77 -8.63
N GLY A 222 -4.25 -4.91 -8.48
CA GLY A 222 -4.63 -3.94 -9.50
C GLY A 222 -3.43 -3.10 -9.97
N THR A 223 -2.69 -2.51 -9.04
CA THR A 223 -1.49 -1.69 -9.33
C THR A 223 -0.42 -2.48 -10.09
N LEU A 224 -0.18 -3.75 -9.74
CA LEU A 224 0.73 -4.61 -10.51
C LEU A 224 0.27 -4.72 -11.97
N PHE A 225 -0.99 -5.02 -12.21
CA PHE A 225 -1.52 -5.23 -13.56
C PHE A 225 -1.63 -3.93 -14.36
N ALA A 226 -2.01 -2.83 -13.73
CA ALA A 226 -2.03 -1.52 -14.37
C ALA A 226 -0.63 -1.11 -14.86
N ALA A 227 0.38 -1.26 -14.00
CA ALA A 227 1.76 -0.94 -14.35
C ALA A 227 2.32 -1.91 -15.38
N ALA A 228 2.10 -3.23 -15.21
CA ALA A 228 2.57 -4.26 -16.13
C ALA A 228 1.91 -4.21 -17.52
N TYR A 229 0.71 -3.63 -17.62
CA TYR A 229 0.02 -3.43 -18.90
C TYR A 229 0.75 -2.42 -19.79
N GLY A 230 1.27 -1.32 -19.21
CA GLY A 230 2.05 -0.31 -19.93
C GLY A 230 3.56 -0.58 -19.96
N ASP A 231 4.07 -1.39 -19.04
CA ASP A 231 5.51 -1.66 -18.89
C ASP A 231 5.76 -3.12 -18.49
N ARG A 232 6.23 -3.92 -19.44
CA ARG A 232 6.46 -5.37 -19.25
C ARG A 232 7.63 -5.70 -18.33
N GLU A 233 8.50 -4.73 -18.02
CA GLU A 233 9.58 -4.89 -17.06
C GLU A 233 9.08 -4.84 -15.62
N VAL A 234 7.83 -4.40 -15.38
CA VAL A 234 7.22 -4.41 -14.06
C VAL A 234 7.00 -5.84 -13.58
N LYS A 235 7.56 -6.18 -12.41
CA LYS A 235 7.38 -7.47 -11.73
C LYS A 235 6.73 -7.35 -10.35
N ILE A 236 6.65 -6.14 -9.82
CA ILE A 236 6.11 -5.85 -8.49
C ILE A 236 5.19 -4.64 -8.58
N GLY A 237 3.95 -4.79 -8.11
CA GLY A 237 3.04 -3.68 -7.82
C GLY A 237 3.09 -3.36 -6.34
N SER A 238 3.19 -2.10 -5.96
CA SER A 238 3.34 -1.68 -4.57
C SER A 238 2.45 -0.49 -4.23
N ILE A 239 1.96 -0.46 -3.00
CA ILE A 239 1.24 0.68 -2.42
C ILE A 239 2.12 1.33 -1.35
N ALA A 240 2.30 2.65 -1.46
CA ALA A 240 3.01 3.48 -0.49
C ALA A 240 2.22 4.77 -0.22
N SER A 241 1.20 4.65 0.62
CA SER A 241 0.20 5.70 0.87
C SER A 241 -0.26 5.66 2.33
N THR A 242 -1.57 5.67 2.59
CA THR A 242 -2.17 5.40 3.91
C THR A 242 -1.79 4.03 4.47
N GLY A 243 -1.66 3.03 3.60
CA GLY A 243 -1.14 1.71 3.93
C GLY A 243 0.13 1.37 3.15
N CYS A 244 0.66 0.19 3.43
CA CYS A 244 1.79 -0.37 2.68
C CYS A 244 1.60 -1.85 2.38
N ASN A 245 1.72 -2.19 1.10
CA ASN A 245 1.53 -3.54 0.60
C ASN A 245 2.25 -3.73 -0.74
N ALA A 246 2.53 -4.97 -1.15
CA ALA A 246 2.91 -5.26 -2.53
C ALA A 246 2.28 -6.57 -3.04
N ALA A 247 2.26 -6.67 -4.36
CA ALA A 247 1.83 -7.83 -5.09
C ALA A 247 2.87 -8.17 -6.17
N TYR A 248 3.02 -9.47 -6.44
CA TYR A 248 3.93 -9.99 -7.44
C TYR A 248 3.37 -11.31 -8.00
N MET A 249 3.91 -11.78 -9.12
CA MET A 249 3.53 -13.09 -9.68
C MET A 249 4.36 -14.21 -9.06
N GLU A 250 3.72 -15.23 -8.52
CA GLU A 250 4.34 -16.43 -7.96
C GLU A 250 4.09 -17.66 -8.85
N GLU A 251 5.03 -18.62 -8.90
CA GLU A 251 4.84 -19.89 -9.61
C GLU A 251 4.07 -20.87 -8.74
N ILE A 252 3.10 -21.58 -9.31
CA ILE A 252 2.27 -22.54 -8.57
C ILE A 252 3.11 -23.57 -7.80
N CYS A 253 4.23 -24.03 -8.37
CA CYS A 253 5.14 -24.97 -7.70
C CYS A 253 5.69 -24.44 -6.36
N ALA A 254 5.83 -23.12 -6.23
CA ALA A 254 6.33 -22.43 -5.05
C ALA A 254 5.23 -22.07 -4.03
N ILE A 255 3.98 -22.54 -4.23
CA ILE A 255 2.84 -22.26 -3.37
C ILE A 255 2.25 -23.56 -2.80
N PRO A 256 2.86 -24.13 -1.74
CA PRO A 256 2.38 -25.36 -1.10
C PRO A 256 0.88 -25.37 -0.77
N LYS A 257 0.32 -24.24 -0.32
CA LYS A 257 -1.10 -24.16 0.10
C LYS A 257 -2.14 -24.33 -1.01
N ILE A 258 -1.75 -24.37 -2.28
CA ILE A 258 -2.65 -24.64 -3.42
C ILE A 258 -2.13 -25.75 -4.35
N GLN A 259 -1.14 -26.55 -3.93
CA GLN A 259 -0.56 -27.61 -4.77
C GLN A 259 -1.60 -28.64 -5.24
N ASP A 260 -2.65 -28.88 -4.46
CA ASP A 260 -3.71 -29.84 -4.77
C ASP A 260 -4.77 -29.30 -5.75
N CYS A 261 -4.65 -28.05 -6.23
CA CYS A 261 -5.64 -27.43 -7.11
C CYS A 261 -5.53 -27.84 -8.59
N GLY A 262 -4.55 -28.68 -8.95
CA GLY A 262 -4.43 -29.24 -10.31
C GLY A 262 -4.01 -28.22 -11.38
N LEU A 263 -3.38 -27.11 -10.98
CA LEU A 263 -2.84 -26.10 -11.90
C LEU A 263 -1.44 -26.49 -12.39
N PRO A 264 -1.01 -26.08 -13.60
CA PRO A 264 0.35 -26.32 -14.09
C PRO A 264 1.39 -25.75 -13.13
N SER A 265 2.48 -26.48 -12.88
CA SER A 265 3.49 -26.14 -11.88
C SER A 265 4.22 -24.82 -12.17
N ASP A 266 4.41 -24.51 -13.45
CA ASP A 266 5.06 -23.31 -13.97
C ASP A 266 4.08 -22.15 -14.23
N ALA A 267 2.78 -22.37 -14.04
CA ALA A 267 1.80 -21.30 -14.16
C ALA A 267 2.07 -20.22 -13.10
N LEU A 268 1.83 -18.96 -13.49
CA LEU A 268 1.96 -17.82 -12.62
C LEU A 268 0.61 -17.39 -12.04
N VAL A 269 0.57 -17.07 -10.76
CA VAL A 269 -0.57 -16.47 -10.06
C VAL A 269 -0.13 -15.26 -9.24
N ALA A 270 -0.91 -14.19 -9.26
CA ALA A 270 -0.60 -13.01 -8.47
C ALA A 270 -0.84 -13.26 -6.97
N ILE A 271 0.17 -12.94 -6.17
CA ILE A 271 0.10 -12.97 -4.71
C ILE A 271 -0.08 -11.55 -4.21
N ASN A 272 -1.11 -11.33 -3.40
CA ASN A 272 -1.22 -10.17 -2.54
C ASN A 272 -0.51 -10.50 -1.21
N THR A 273 0.61 -9.85 -0.93
CA THR A 273 1.45 -10.23 0.22
C THR A 273 0.79 -9.91 1.56
N GLU A 274 0.07 -8.78 1.67
CA GLU A 274 -0.38 -8.19 2.93
C GLU A 274 0.77 -8.06 3.95
N TYR A 275 1.99 -7.74 3.48
CA TYR A 275 3.18 -7.71 4.34
C TYR A 275 3.17 -6.59 5.39
N GLY A 276 2.17 -5.71 5.40
CA GLY A 276 2.01 -4.70 6.45
C GLY A 276 1.95 -5.30 7.86
N ALA A 277 1.51 -6.56 7.98
CA ALA A 277 1.48 -7.33 9.20
C ALA A 277 2.83 -7.96 9.62
N PHE A 278 3.88 -7.82 8.80
CA PHE A 278 5.19 -8.41 9.08
C PHE A 278 5.72 -8.01 10.46
N ASP A 279 6.28 -9.00 11.15
CA ASP A 279 6.92 -8.89 12.46
C ASP A 279 6.00 -8.36 13.57
N ASN A 280 4.68 -8.64 13.52
CA ASN A 280 3.79 -8.47 14.67
C ASN A 280 4.31 -9.19 15.93
N SER A 281 5.10 -10.26 15.74
CA SER A 281 5.81 -10.96 16.80
C SER A 281 7.05 -10.23 17.38
N CYS A 282 7.37 -9.02 16.89
CA CYS A 282 8.38 -8.10 17.43
C CYS A 282 9.79 -8.68 17.55
N ARG A 283 10.27 -9.37 16.52
CA ARG A 283 11.56 -10.09 16.55
C ARG A 283 12.70 -9.32 15.92
N ILE A 284 12.43 -8.49 14.92
CA ILE A 284 13.49 -7.96 14.06
C ILE A 284 13.38 -6.47 13.76
N LEU A 285 12.18 -5.90 13.74
CA LEU A 285 11.98 -4.50 13.41
C LEU A 285 12.62 -3.60 14.49
N PRO A 286 13.33 -2.53 14.07
CA PRO A 286 13.99 -1.59 15.00
C PRO A 286 12.96 -0.63 15.60
N ARG A 287 12.04 -1.17 16.38
CA ARG A 287 11.02 -0.38 17.07
C ARG A 287 11.68 0.49 18.13
N THR A 288 11.27 1.75 18.15
CA THR A 288 11.61 2.71 19.18
C THR A 288 10.43 2.89 20.12
N ARG A 289 10.66 3.56 21.26
CA ARG A 289 9.58 3.96 22.18
C ARG A 289 8.46 4.76 21.49
N PHE A 290 8.77 5.47 20.41
CA PHE A 290 7.78 6.21 19.64
C PHE A 290 6.91 5.29 18.79
N ASP A 291 7.50 4.26 18.18
CA ASP A 291 6.77 3.23 17.43
C ASP A 291 5.87 2.40 18.36
N ASP A 292 6.33 2.16 19.59
CA ASP A 292 5.55 1.50 20.64
C ASP A 292 4.34 2.34 21.07
N GLU A 293 4.50 3.66 21.19
CA GLU A 293 3.39 4.58 21.50
C GLU A 293 2.37 4.65 20.36
N ILE A 294 2.83 4.74 19.10
CA ILE A 294 1.97 4.69 17.90
C ILE A 294 1.15 3.40 17.90
N ASP A 295 1.79 2.26 18.12
CA ASP A 295 1.12 0.97 18.13
C ASP A 295 0.11 0.86 19.27
N ARG A 296 0.51 1.20 20.49
CA ARG A 296 -0.32 1.15 21.71
C ARG A 296 -1.58 2.00 21.59
N THR A 297 -1.51 3.15 20.91
CA THR A 297 -2.63 4.10 20.78
C THR A 297 -3.43 3.94 19.50
N SER A 298 -2.99 3.05 18.59
CA SER A 298 -3.72 2.76 17.35
C SER A 298 -5.02 1.98 17.60
N ALA A 299 -5.88 1.92 16.56
CA ALA A 299 -7.12 1.16 16.61
C ALA A 299 -6.90 -0.36 16.83
N HIS A 300 -5.74 -0.88 16.42
CA HIS A 300 -5.39 -2.30 16.51
C HIS A 300 -3.96 -2.47 17.05
N PRO A 301 -3.75 -2.37 18.37
CA PRO A 301 -2.45 -2.59 18.98
C PRO A 301 -1.91 -4.01 18.72
N GLY A 302 -0.61 -4.12 18.47
CA GLY A 302 0.08 -5.38 18.15
C GLY A 302 -0.16 -5.92 16.74
N GLN A 303 -0.80 -5.14 15.87
CA GLN A 303 -1.06 -5.51 14.48
C GLN A 303 -0.51 -4.46 13.52
N GLN A 304 -0.25 -4.88 12.28
CA GLN A 304 0.25 -4.01 11.21
C GLN A 304 1.56 -3.29 11.59
N LEU A 305 2.44 -3.95 12.35
CA LEU A 305 3.63 -3.28 12.91
C LEU A 305 4.57 -2.77 11.83
N TYR A 306 4.79 -3.53 10.76
CA TYR A 306 5.61 -3.07 9.65
C TYR A 306 4.97 -1.88 8.92
N GLU A 307 3.66 -1.94 8.63
CA GLU A 307 2.93 -0.81 8.03
C GLU A 307 3.04 0.46 8.88
N LYS A 308 2.92 0.34 10.21
CA LYS A 308 3.09 1.46 11.16
C LYS A 308 4.47 2.12 11.09
N MET A 309 5.49 1.41 10.59
CA MET A 309 6.84 1.97 10.43
C MET A 309 7.09 2.54 9.02
N VAL A 310 6.24 2.26 8.04
CA VAL A 310 6.50 2.61 6.63
C VAL A 310 5.41 3.45 5.94
N SER A 311 4.18 3.49 6.45
CA SER A 311 3.07 4.17 5.77
C SER A 311 2.81 5.61 6.26
N GLY A 312 2.21 6.42 5.38
CA GLY A 312 2.13 7.88 5.43
C GLY A 312 1.63 8.47 6.76
N PRO A 313 0.50 8.01 7.32
CA PRO A 313 -0.04 8.54 8.57
C PRO A 313 0.97 8.47 9.71
N TYR A 314 1.76 7.41 9.76
CA TYR A 314 2.68 7.16 10.85
C TYR A 314 4.02 7.89 10.71
N LEU A 315 4.40 8.35 9.51
CA LEU A 315 5.55 9.26 9.35
C LEU A 315 5.29 10.58 10.10
N GLY A 316 4.09 11.16 9.89
CA GLY A 316 3.69 12.39 10.54
C GLY A 316 3.57 12.22 12.06
N GLU A 317 2.94 11.13 12.50
CA GLU A 317 2.78 10.84 13.92
C GLU A 317 4.13 10.60 14.64
N LEU A 318 5.06 9.90 13.98
CA LEU A 318 6.40 9.71 14.52
C LEU A 318 7.14 11.05 14.67
N LEU A 319 7.07 11.92 13.66
CA LEU A 319 7.65 13.25 13.73
C LEU A 319 7.03 14.08 14.87
N ARG A 320 5.70 14.01 15.04
CA ARG A 320 4.97 14.70 16.11
C ARG A 320 5.46 14.25 17.49
N LEU A 321 5.57 12.95 17.71
CA LEU A 321 6.00 12.39 19.00
C LEU A 321 7.43 12.79 19.35
N VAL A 322 8.35 12.78 18.38
CA VAL A 322 9.73 13.20 18.58
C VAL A 322 9.81 14.70 18.89
N MET A 323 9.10 15.54 18.13
CA MET A 323 9.02 16.99 18.39
C MET A 323 8.45 17.30 19.78
N LEU A 324 7.39 16.58 20.18
CA LEU A 324 6.78 16.75 21.49
C LEU A 324 7.75 16.36 22.61
N GLU A 325 8.48 15.26 22.47
CA GLU A 325 9.47 14.86 23.47
C GLU A 325 10.61 15.88 23.63
N LEU A 326 11.13 16.41 22.52
CA LEU A 326 12.15 17.46 22.55
C LEU A 326 11.62 18.77 23.16
N HIS A 327 10.33 19.08 22.97
CA HIS A 327 9.69 20.20 23.64
C HIS A 327 9.58 20.00 25.15
N GLU A 328 9.12 18.83 25.60
CA GLU A 328 9.02 18.51 27.04
C GLU A 328 10.42 18.52 27.71
N ALA A 329 11.47 18.19 26.96
CA ALA A 329 12.87 18.34 27.37
C ALA A 329 13.40 19.79 27.35
N LYS A 330 12.57 20.77 26.97
CA LYS A 330 12.91 22.20 26.80
C LYS A 330 14.01 22.45 25.77
N LEU A 331 14.07 21.61 24.73
CA LEU A 331 15.03 21.72 23.63
C LEU A 331 14.41 22.31 22.35
N LEU A 332 13.08 22.24 22.22
CA LEU A 332 12.33 22.75 21.07
C LEU A 332 11.09 23.54 21.51
N PHE A 333 10.76 24.60 20.79
CA PHE A 333 9.55 25.41 20.92
C PHE A 333 9.34 25.98 22.33
N VAL A 334 10.43 26.42 22.99
CA VAL A 334 10.36 26.92 24.36
C VAL A 334 9.50 28.19 24.42
N GLY A 335 8.43 28.14 25.21
CA GLY A 335 7.50 29.27 25.36
C GLY A 335 6.41 29.37 24.27
N GLN A 336 6.37 28.45 23.31
CA GLN A 336 5.30 28.35 22.31
C GLN A 336 4.14 27.50 22.83
N ASP A 337 2.93 27.71 22.29
CA ASP A 337 1.78 26.83 22.55
C ASP A 337 1.85 25.57 21.68
N VAL A 338 2.24 24.44 22.26
CA VAL A 338 2.28 23.15 21.56
C VAL A 338 1.02 22.30 21.78
N SER A 339 -0.11 22.90 22.18
CA SER A 339 -1.40 22.21 22.36
C SER A 339 -1.80 21.38 21.14
N CYS A 340 -1.52 21.88 19.92
CA CYS A 340 -1.70 21.15 18.66
C CYS A 340 -0.89 19.84 18.63
N LEU A 341 0.40 19.89 18.97
CA LEU A 341 1.28 18.70 18.96
C LEU A 341 0.87 17.64 20.00
N ARG A 342 0.02 17.97 20.98
CA ARG A 342 -0.51 16.98 21.92
C ARG A 342 -1.69 16.19 21.36
N GLN A 343 -2.26 16.61 20.23
CA GLN A 343 -3.31 15.86 19.54
C GLN A 343 -2.68 14.76 18.66
N PRO A 344 -3.10 13.49 18.80
CA PRO A 344 -2.66 12.43 17.90
C PRO A 344 -2.96 12.75 16.44
N ASN A 345 -2.03 12.41 15.55
CA ASN A 345 -2.10 12.63 14.10
C ASN A 345 -2.24 14.10 13.68
N ALA A 346 -1.78 15.05 14.51
CA ALA A 346 -1.76 16.48 14.16
C ALA A 346 -0.81 16.81 13.00
N LEU A 347 0.20 15.96 12.78
CA LEU A 347 1.13 16.06 11.65
C LEU A 347 0.91 14.91 10.69
N ASP A 348 1.06 15.18 9.39
CA ASP A 348 0.93 14.19 8.32
C ASP A 348 2.18 14.18 7.40
N ALA A 349 2.27 13.18 6.53
CA ALA A 349 3.38 13.05 5.59
C ALA A 349 3.53 14.23 4.60
N SER A 350 2.53 15.11 4.46
CA SER A 350 2.60 16.24 3.53
C SER A 350 3.57 17.33 3.98
N LEU A 351 4.02 17.31 5.23
CA LEU A 351 5.04 18.23 5.75
C LEU A 351 6.44 17.93 5.22
N PHE A 352 6.74 16.67 4.96
CA PHE A 352 8.11 16.21 4.70
C PHE A 352 8.73 16.83 3.44
N PRO A 353 8.06 16.84 2.27
CA PRO A 353 8.62 17.48 1.08
C PRO A 353 8.94 18.95 1.34
N THR A 354 7.99 19.70 1.94
CA THR A 354 8.16 21.13 2.22
C THR A 354 9.31 21.40 3.20
N LEU A 355 9.44 20.60 4.26
CA LEU A 355 10.51 20.75 5.25
C LEU A 355 11.90 20.47 4.66
N GLU A 356 12.02 19.47 3.79
CA GLU A 356 13.31 19.05 3.25
C GLU A 356 13.76 19.84 2.01
N GLU A 357 12.82 20.24 1.15
CA GLU A 357 13.13 20.94 -0.10
C GLU A 357 13.39 22.44 0.12
N ASP A 358 12.97 22.98 1.26
CA ASP A 358 13.25 24.37 1.63
C ASP A 358 14.69 24.53 2.15
N VAL A 359 15.59 24.77 1.20
CA VAL A 359 17.04 24.93 1.45
C VAL A 359 17.46 26.38 1.70
N GLY A 360 16.51 27.33 1.73
CA GLY A 360 16.81 28.73 2.03
C GLY A 360 17.24 28.93 3.49
N GLU A 361 18.07 29.94 3.77
CA GLU A 361 18.59 30.21 5.13
C GLU A 361 17.46 30.43 6.16
N CYS A 362 16.39 31.11 5.75
CA CYS A 362 15.22 31.41 6.58
C CYS A 362 14.13 30.33 6.53
N MET A 363 14.23 29.37 5.59
CA MET A 363 13.26 28.29 5.37
C MET A 363 11.78 28.77 5.42
N GLU A 364 11.45 29.80 4.65
CA GLU A 364 10.15 30.50 4.75
C GLU A 364 8.94 29.61 4.43
N ASN A 365 9.06 28.69 3.46
CA ASN A 365 7.98 27.77 3.11
C ASN A 365 7.77 26.74 4.22
N ALA A 366 8.86 26.20 4.76
CA ALA A 366 8.82 25.30 5.91
C ALA A 366 8.17 25.97 7.13
N ARG A 367 8.60 27.21 7.44
CA ARG A 367 8.04 28.02 8.54
C ARG A 367 6.54 28.24 8.36
N LYS A 368 6.14 28.70 7.17
CA LYS A 368 4.73 28.92 6.83
C LYS A 368 3.90 27.64 6.95
N CYS A 369 4.40 26.54 6.39
CA CYS A 369 3.69 25.27 6.41
C CYS A 369 3.51 24.72 7.83
N LEU A 370 4.55 24.85 8.66
CA LEU A 370 4.47 24.46 10.07
C LEU A 370 3.49 25.35 10.85
N TRP A 371 3.54 26.68 10.63
CA TRP A 371 2.59 27.61 11.22
C TRP A 371 1.14 27.29 10.85
N GLU A 372 0.85 27.07 9.55
CA GLU A 372 -0.50 26.77 9.08
C GLU A 372 -1.07 25.48 9.66
N LYS A 373 -0.22 24.46 9.89
CA LYS A 373 -0.67 23.17 10.47
C LYS A 373 -0.72 23.17 11.99
N THR A 374 0.19 23.88 12.65
CA THR A 374 0.43 23.70 14.10
C THR A 374 0.26 24.96 14.93
N GLY A 375 0.27 26.15 14.31
CA GLY A 375 0.36 27.43 15.00
C GLY A 375 1.72 27.72 15.64
N LEU A 376 2.74 26.89 15.38
CA LEU A 376 4.09 27.09 15.90
C LEU A 376 4.89 28.05 15.03
N ASP A 377 5.63 28.94 15.68
CA ASP A 377 6.57 29.84 15.04
C ASP A 377 8.00 29.62 15.58
N PRO A 378 8.73 28.62 15.07
CA PRO A 378 10.03 28.24 15.63
C PRO A 378 11.12 29.27 15.33
N ALA A 379 12.13 29.33 16.20
CA ALA A 379 13.36 30.05 15.89
C ALA A 379 14.09 29.40 14.67
N PRO A 380 14.96 30.14 13.95
CA PRO A 380 15.64 29.59 12.77
C PRO A 380 16.38 28.26 13.01
N HIS A 381 17.10 28.12 14.12
CA HIS A 381 17.80 26.88 14.46
C HIS A 381 16.84 25.73 14.81
N GLU A 382 15.67 26.02 15.38
CA GLU A 382 14.63 25.03 15.66
C GLU A 382 13.98 24.53 14.37
N LEU A 383 13.80 25.41 13.38
CA LEU A 383 13.28 25.04 12.07
C LEU A 383 14.26 24.13 11.31
N LYS A 384 15.56 24.41 11.39
CA LYS A 384 16.60 23.50 10.88
C LYS A 384 16.59 22.15 11.60
N ALA A 385 16.36 22.14 12.91
CA ALA A 385 16.14 20.90 13.67
C ALA A 385 14.88 20.14 13.21
N CYS A 386 13.77 20.83 12.93
CA CYS A 386 12.54 20.21 12.40
C CYS A 386 12.80 19.52 11.05
N ARG A 387 13.55 20.17 10.17
CA ARG A 387 13.98 19.56 8.90
C ARG A 387 14.89 18.37 9.11
N TYR A 388 15.88 18.48 9.99
CA TYR A 388 16.78 17.37 10.32
C TYR A 388 15.98 16.15 10.83
N LEU A 389 14.99 16.35 11.70
CA LEU A 389 14.09 15.29 12.16
C LEU A 389 13.26 14.68 11.02
N ALA A 390 12.75 15.50 10.10
CA ALA A 390 12.04 15.02 8.91
C ALA A 390 12.95 14.16 8.02
N GLU A 391 14.22 14.56 7.85
CA GLU A 391 15.25 13.80 7.13
C GLU A 391 15.51 12.44 7.79
N LEU A 392 15.66 12.39 9.12
CA LEU A 392 15.86 11.14 9.85
C LEU A 392 14.67 10.19 9.71
N VAL A 393 13.46 10.68 9.99
CA VAL A 393 12.23 9.90 9.93
C VAL A 393 11.98 9.42 8.51
N GLY A 394 12.03 10.32 7.52
CA GLY A 394 11.84 9.99 6.12
C GLY A 394 12.86 8.98 5.59
N THR A 395 14.10 9.06 6.05
CA THR A 395 15.16 8.11 5.71
C THR A 395 14.90 6.74 6.29
N ARG A 396 14.61 6.64 7.59
CA ARG A 396 14.31 5.36 8.24
C ARG A 396 13.14 4.66 7.53
N THR A 397 12.05 5.38 7.30
CA THR A 397 10.84 4.85 6.67
C THR A 397 11.10 4.37 5.24
N ALA A 398 11.78 5.16 4.40
CA ALA A 398 12.09 4.77 3.02
C ALA A 398 13.01 3.53 2.95
N ARG A 399 13.99 3.44 3.87
CA ARG A 399 14.91 2.31 3.96
C ARG A 399 14.21 1.04 4.42
N LEU A 400 13.31 1.14 5.40
CA LEU A 400 12.47 0.02 5.81
C LEU A 400 11.54 -0.42 4.68
N TYR A 401 10.83 0.49 4.02
CA TYR A 401 9.98 0.17 2.85
C TYR A 401 10.71 -0.66 1.78
N ALA A 402 11.95 -0.30 1.46
CA ALA A 402 12.77 -1.04 0.50
C ALA A 402 13.02 -2.51 0.88
N CYS A 403 12.98 -2.87 2.18
CA CYS A 403 13.11 -4.26 2.61
C CYS A 403 11.97 -5.15 2.08
N GLY A 404 10.76 -4.61 1.95
CA GLY A 404 9.60 -5.32 1.41
C GLY A 404 9.81 -5.71 -0.05
N ILE A 405 10.25 -4.74 -0.84
CA ILE A 405 10.54 -4.91 -2.27
C ILE A 405 11.74 -5.85 -2.45
N ALA A 406 12.82 -5.64 -1.71
CA ALA A 406 14.00 -6.49 -1.76
C ALA A 406 13.70 -7.94 -1.35
N ALA A 407 12.78 -8.17 -0.41
CA ALA A 407 12.39 -9.51 0.02
C ALA A 407 11.69 -10.26 -1.12
N ILE A 408 10.79 -9.60 -1.85
CA ILE A 408 10.15 -10.18 -3.04
C ILE A 408 11.21 -10.52 -4.09
N CYS A 409 12.11 -9.58 -4.42
CA CYS A 409 13.17 -9.81 -5.39
C CYS A 409 14.08 -10.98 -4.99
N LYS A 410 14.50 -11.06 -3.72
CA LYS A 410 15.31 -12.19 -3.21
C LYS A 410 14.56 -13.52 -3.30
N LYS A 411 13.32 -13.57 -2.83
CA LYS A 411 12.49 -14.78 -2.84
C LYS A 411 12.28 -15.32 -4.25
N ARG A 412 12.03 -14.42 -5.21
CA ARG A 412 11.76 -14.74 -6.61
C ARG A 412 13.00 -14.80 -7.50
N ASN A 413 14.19 -14.58 -6.94
CA ASN A 413 15.44 -14.46 -7.68
C ASN A 413 15.34 -13.45 -8.86
N ILE A 414 14.73 -12.29 -8.60
CA ILE A 414 14.60 -11.20 -9.58
C ILE A 414 15.82 -10.29 -9.46
N GLU A 415 16.68 -10.33 -10.47
CA GLU A 415 17.89 -9.49 -10.52
C GLU A 415 17.59 -8.09 -11.07
N ARG A 416 16.66 -7.98 -12.03
CA ARG A 416 16.25 -6.72 -12.65
C ARG A 416 14.74 -6.67 -12.82
N CYS A 417 14.14 -5.54 -12.45
CA CYS A 417 12.72 -5.27 -12.71
C CYS A 417 12.36 -3.82 -12.47
N HIS A 418 11.21 -3.41 -12.98
CA HIS A 418 10.53 -2.22 -12.52
C HIS A 418 9.54 -2.57 -11.39
N VAL A 419 9.34 -1.61 -10.49
CA VAL A 419 8.37 -1.66 -9.41
C VAL A 419 7.35 -0.57 -9.65
N GLY A 420 6.12 -0.97 -9.98
CA GLY A 420 5.01 -0.04 -10.16
C GLY A 420 4.43 0.38 -8.82
N VAL A 421 4.64 1.63 -8.43
CA VAL A 421 4.20 2.15 -7.13
C VAL A 421 3.03 3.13 -7.32
N ASP A 422 1.94 2.88 -6.60
CA ASP A 422 0.85 3.86 -6.39
C ASP A 422 0.88 4.35 -4.93
N GLY A 423 0.51 5.61 -4.72
CA GLY A 423 0.42 6.18 -3.38
C GLY A 423 1.02 7.58 -3.22
N SER A 424 0.48 8.32 -2.26
CA SER A 424 0.76 9.74 -2.06
C SER A 424 2.19 10.03 -1.59
N ILE A 425 2.82 9.09 -0.87
CA ILE A 425 4.21 9.25 -0.42
C ILE A 425 5.11 9.26 -1.65
N PHE A 426 4.97 8.27 -2.51
CA PHE A 426 5.77 8.24 -3.73
C PHE A 426 5.41 9.43 -4.62
N SER A 427 4.13 9.78 -4.83
CA SER A 427 3.79 10.88 -5.75
C SER A 427 4.39 12.23 -5.36
N HIS A 428 4.46 12.57 -4.06
CA HIS A 428 4.83 13.92 -3.60
C HIS A 428 6.20 14.03 -2.93
N TYR A 429 6.79 12.92 -2.47
CA TYR A 429 8.02 12.97 -1.67
C TYR A 429 9.22 12.41 -2.44
N GLN A 430 9.90 13.26 -3.21
CA GLN A 430 10.97 12.81 -4.12
C GLN A 430 12.17 12.19 -3.38
N ASN A 431 12.58 12.78 -2.25
CA ASN A 431 13.68 12.24 -1.45
C ASN A 431 13.37 10.85 -0.89
N TYR A 432 12.09 10.54 -0.60
CA TYR A 432 11.67 9.19 -0.24
C TYR A 432 12.02 8.17 -1.31
N ARG A 433 11.74 8.47 -2.59
CA ARG A 433 12.05 7.58 -3.73
C ARG A 433 13.56 7.32 -3.83
N LYS A 434 14.36 8.39 -3.75
CA LYS A 434 15.82 8.31 -3.82
C LYS A 434 16.39 7.46 -2.69
N ARG A 435 15.90 7.65 -1.47
CA ARG A 435 16.33 6.89 -0.29
C ARG A 435 15.89 5.42 -0.34
N ALA A 436 14.70 5.14 -0.89
CA ALA A 436 14.25 3.77 -1.13
C ALA A 436 15.12 3.05 -2.17
N ALA A 437 15.47 3.72 -3.28
CA ALA A 437 16.39 3.18 -4.30
C ALA A 437 17.79 2.93 -3.72
N GLN A 438 18.34 3.91 -2.98
CA GLN A 438 19.62 3.75 -2.29
C GLN A 438 19.61 2.57 -1.32
N ALA A 439 18.52 2.37 -0.57
CA ALA A 439 18.38 1.26 0.36
C ALA A 439 18.41 -0.11 -0.35
N LEU A 440 17.85 -0.21 -1.57
CA LEU A 440 17.99 -1.43 -2.39
C LEU A 440 19.47 -1.68 -2.72
N GLY A 441 20.20 -0.64 -3.16
CA GLY A 441 21.64 -0.72 -3.38
C GLY A 441 22.42 -1.20 -2.16
N ASP A 442 22.09 -0.68 -0.98
CA ASP A 442 22.69 -1.11 0.30
C ASP A 442 22.38 -2.59 0.62
N ILE A 443 21.12 -3.01 0.43
CA ILE A 443 20.66 -4.38 0.70
C ILE A 443 21.37 -5.37 -0.22
N PHE A 444 21.41 -5.09 -1.52
CA PHE A 444 21.99 -5.98 -2.54
C PHE A 444 23.50 -5.78 -2.76
N ALA A 445 24.12 -4.79 -2.13
CA ALA A 445 25.53 -4.45 -2.30
C ALA A 445 25.90 -4.09 -3.74
N TRP A 446 25.06 -3.31 -4.43
CA TRP A 446 25.34 -2.93 -5.81
C TRP A 446 26.60 -2.06 -5.92
N PRO A 447 27.44 -2.26 -6.95
CA PRO A 447 28.55 -1.35 -7.27
C PRO A 447 28.05 0.07 -7.51
N GLY A 448 28.80 1.08 -7.08
CA GLY A 448 28.38 2.48 -7.16
C GLY A 448 28.35 3.08 -8.58
N ASP A 449 28.85 2.36 -9.57
CA ASP A 449 28.85 2.70 -11.00
C ASP A 449 27.79 1.92 -11.80
N LEU A 450 27.03 1.04 -11.14
CA LEU A 450 25.97 0.26 -11.78
C LEU A 450 24.66 1.06 -11.79
N ASP A 451 23.99 1.11 -12.95
CA ASP A 451 22.60 1.58 -13.01
C ASP A 451 21.71 0.68 -12.13
N ASP A 452 20.82 1.30 -11.35
CA ASP A 452 19.92 0.60 -10.42
C ASP A 452 19.18 -0.56 -11.13
N PRO A 453 19.47 -1.83 -10.77
CA PRO A 453 18.81 -3.00 -11.35
C PRO A 453 17.31 -3.06 -11.07
N ILE A 454 16.87 -2.51 -9.93
CA ILE A 454 15.46 -2.43 -9.54
C ILE A 454 15.06 -0.96 -9.52
N VAL A 455 14.13 -0.59 -10.41
CA VAL A 455 13.74 0.81 -10.62
C VAL A 455 12.30 1.05 -10.16
N PHE A 456 12.08 2.10 -9.39
CA PHE A 456 10.73 2.51 -8.98
C PHE A 456 10.09 3.41 -10.05
N GLY A 457 8.94 2.98 -10.58
CA GLY A 457 8.07 3.79 -11.43
C GLY A 457 6.81 4.21 -10.67
N PHE A 458 6.33 5.44 -10.89
CA PHE A 458 5.06 5.90 -10.33
C PHE A 458 3.94 5.69 -11.34
N TYR A 459 2.89 4.97 -10.95
CA TYR A 459 1.73 4.67 -11.78
C TYR A 459 0.47 5.09 -11.04
N LYS A 460 -0.26 6.04 -11.62
CA LYS A 460 -1.48 6.58 -11.02
C LYS A 460 -2.68 5.73 -11.45
N ASP A 461 -3.60 5.51 -10.52
CA ASP A 461 -4.89 4.82 -10.75
C ASP A 461 -4.74 3.31 -11.01
N GLY A 462 -3.89 2.66 -10.21
CA GLY A 462 -3.65 1.22 -10.31
C GLY A 462 -4.91 0.37 -10.12
N SER A 463 -5.84 0.82 -9.27
CA SER A 463 -7.10 0.10 -8.98
C SER A 463 -8.09 0.11 -10.13
N GLY A 464 -8.09 1.16 -10.98
CA GLY A 464 -9.01 1.30 -12.10
C GLY A 464 -8.57 0.50 -13.33
N VAL A 465 -7.44 0.93 -13.91
CA VAL A 465 -6.84 0.29 -15.10
C VAL A 465 -6.58 -1.18 -14.85
N GLY A 466 -5.95 -1.50 -13.71
CA GLY A 466 -5.61 -2.86 -13.34
C GLY A 466 -6.84 -3.75 -13.22
N ALA A 467 -7.93 -3.23 -12.67
CA ALA A 467 -9.18 -3.96 -12.55
C ALA A 467 -9.79 -4.30 -13.91
N ALA A 468 -9.78 -3.37 -14.87
CA ALA A 468 -10.23 -3.64 -16.24
C ALA A 468 -9.39 -4.73 -16.93
N VAL A 469 -8.06 -4.63 -16.80
CA VAL A 469 -7.13 -5.62 -17.38
C VAL A 469 -7.36 -7.00 -16.77
N ILE A 470 -7.51 -7.08 -15.44
CA ILE A 470 -7.81 -8.34 -14.75
C ILE A 470 -9.19 -8.88 -15.17
N ALA A 471 -10.19 -8.02 -15.33
CA ALA A 471 -11.51 -8.41 -15.83
C ALA A 471 -11.42 -9.05 -17.21
N ALA A 472 -10.65 -8.44 -18.13
CA ALA A 472 -10.43 -8.98 -19.47
C ALA A 472 -9.79 -10.36 -19.43
N LEU A 473 -8.72 -10.53 -18.64
CA LEU A 473 -8.06 -11.82 -18.46
C LEU A 473 -8.98 -12.88 -17.81
N ALA A 474 -9.87 -12.48 -16.91
CA ALA A 474 -10.82 -13.38 -16.26
C ALA A 474 -11.93 -13.85 -17.21
N VAL A 475 -12.40 -12.95 -18.08
CA VAL A 475 -13.41 -13.27 -19.11
C VAL A 475 -12.82 -14.18 -20.18
N GLU A 476 -11.64 -13.84 -20.71
CA GLU A 476 -10.97 -14.64 -21.76
C GLU A 476 -10.75 -16.09 -21.34
N ARG A 477 -10.42 -16.32 -20.07
CA ARG A 477 -10.27 -17.66 -19.49
C ARG A 477 -11.59 -18.38 -19.27
N SER A 478 -12.64 -17.67 -18.88
CA SER A 478 -13.97 -18.24 -18.69
C SER A 478 -14.55 -18.74 -20.02
N ASP A 479 -14.18 -18.08 -21.13
CA ASP A 479 -14.64 -18.41 -22.48
C ASP A 479 -13.82 -19.53 -23.16
N GLY A 480 -12.80 -20.09 -22.48
CA GLY A 480 -12.05 -21.27 -22.94
C GLY A 480 -10.95 -21.01 -23.98
N THR A 481 -10.65 -19.74 -24.29
CA THR A 481 -9.77 -19.36 -25.41
C THR A 481 -8.26 -19.62 -25.16
N VAL A 482 -7.85 -19.91 -23.93
CA VAL A 482 -6.41 -19.94 -23.53
C VAL A 482 -5.87 -21.35 -23.24
N LEU A 483 -6.69 -22.41 -23.26
CA LEU A 483 -6.17 -23.79 -23.15
C LEU A 483 -5.53 -24.31 -24.46
N SER A 484 -5.36 -23.48 -25.49
CA SER A 484 -4.87 -23.90 -26.81
C SER A 484 -3.56 -23.24 -27.29
N ARG A 485 -2.85 -22.49 -26.44
CA ARG A 485 -1.56 -21.89 -26.84
C ARG A 485 -0.42 -22.28 -25.90
N THR A 486 -0.04 -23.55 -25.99
CA THR A 486 1.32 -24.01 -25.77
C THR A 486 1.83 -24.57 -27.11
N GLU A 487 2.66 -23.78 -27.79
CA GLU A 487 3.67 -24.25 -28.73
C GLU A 487 5.02 -23.63 -28.32
#